data_AF-A0A921HPB8-F1
#
_entry.id   AF-A0A921HPB8-F1
#
_cell.length_a   1.000
_cell.length_b   1.000
_cell.length_c   1.000
_cell.angle_alpha   90.00
_cell.angle_beta   90.00
_cell.angle_gamma   90.00
#
_symmetry.space_group_name_H-M   'P 1'
#
loop_
_entity.id
_entity.type
_entity.pdbx_description
1 polymer ?
#
loop_
_entity_poly.entity_id
_entity_poly.type
_entity_poly.pdbx_seq_one_letter_code
_entity_poly.pdbx_strand_id
1 'polypeptide(L)'
;MHLLKWLYPGMKFKRWLFLFAIGVILTGMGLAVVFNYKYLDSFEELLFYAAYTMTGTYDYTVTAIVGSIVIVCGVLIMLLATRMIIRSLITVLVPDKSGRLVDMIYEHRRLDKGPNITVVGGGTGLSVLLRGMKEVTRNVTAVVTVADDGGSSGRLREEFNVIPPGDLRNCLV
;
A
#
# COMPACT_ATOMS: atom_id res chain seq x y z
N MET A 1 -6.48 3.80 21.85
CA MET A 1 -5.21 3.04 21.78
C MET A 1 -4.79 2.64 20.34
N HIS A 2 -5.30 3.29 19.29
CA HIS A 2 -4.88 3.01 17.90
C HIS A 2 -3.59 3.74 17.47
N LEU A 3 -3.24 4.84 18.15
CA LEU A 3 -2.06 5.65 17.83
C LEU A 3 -0.73 4.90 18.09
N LEU A 4 -0.65 4.02 19.10
CA LEU A 4 0.56 3.23 19.35
C LEU A 4 0.87 2.21 18.24
N LYS A 5 -0.12 1.83 17.43
CA LYS A 5 0.12 0.91 16.31
C LYS A 5 1.06 1.50 15.27
N TRP A 6 1.21 2.83 15.26
CA TRP A 6 2.15 3.54 14.40
C TRP A 6 3.62 3.35 14.79
N LEU A 7 3.88 2.91 16.03
CA LEU A 7 5.23 2.57 16.52
C LEU A 7 5.61 1.10 16.24
N TYR A 8 4.72 0.28 15.67
CA TYR A 8 5.05 -1.13 15.43
C TYR A 8 6.27 -1.28 14.50
N PRO A 9 7.16 -2.24 14.79
CA PRO A 9 8.30 -2.56 13.95
C PRO A 9 7.83 -2.99 12.55
N GLY A 10 8.48 -2.46 11.50
CA GLY A 10 8.18 -2.77 10.10
C GLY A 10 7.82 -1.55 9.23
N MET A 11 7.20 -0.52 9.80
CA MET A 11 6.68 0.61 9.01
C MET A 11 7.69 1.70 8.64
N LYS A 12 8.95 1.62 9.11
CA LYS A 12 10.05 2.60 8.92
C LYS A 12 9.76 4.06 9.37
N PHE A 13 8.50 4.46 9.54
CA PHE A 13 8.01 5.76 10.00
C PHE A 13 8.68 6.23 11.29
N LYS A 14 8.87 5.34 12.28
CA LYS A 14 9.51 5.66 13.56
C LYS A 14 10.92 6.26 13.44
N ARG A 15 11.70 5.84 12.44
CA ARG A 15 13.07 6.34 12.23
C ARG A 15 13.05 7.80 11.75
N TRP A 16 12.11 8.13 10.87
CA TRP A 16 11.96 9.48 10.34
C TRP A 16 11.34 10.44 11.34
N LEU A 17 10.39 9.95 12.16
CA LEU A 17 9.85 10.72 13.28
C LEU A 17 10.94 11.07 14.29
N PHE A 18 11.82 10.13 14.61
CA PHE A 18 12.98 10.36 15.48
C PHE A 18 13.95 11.38 14.87
N LEU A 19 14.25 11.26 13.57
CA LEU A 19 15.10 12.22 12.85
C LEU A 19 14.49 13.64 12.85
N PHE A 20 13.18 13.74 12.69
CA PHE A 20 12.47 15.02 12.78
C PHE A 20 12.57 15.64 14.17
N ALA A 21 12.42 14.82 15.23
CA ALA A 21 12.59 15.28 16.61
C ALA A 21 14.01 15.81 16.89
N ILE A 22 15.04 15.15 16.35
CA ILE A 22 16.43 15.66 16.42
C ILE A 22 16.54 17.04 15.74
N GLY A 23 15.94 17.20 14.56
CA GLY A 23 15.93 18.47 13.85
C GLY A 23 15.24 19.61 14.62
N VAL A 24 14.15 19.30 15.33
CA VAL A 24 13.47 20.26 16.22
C VAL A 24 14.37 20.68 17.38
N ILE A 25 15.06 19.73 18.02
CA ILE A 25 16.00 20.02 19.12
C ILE A 25 17.14 20.91 18.62
N LEU A 26 17.76 20.58 17.48
CA LEU A 26 18.84 21.37 16.90
C LEU A 26 18.39 22.80 16.56
N THR A 27 17.22 22.94 15.95
CA THR A 27 16.66 24.26 15.60
C THR A 27 16.36 25.08 16.85
N GLY A 28 15.77 24.48 17.87
CA GLY A 28 15.52 25.13 19.16
C GLY A 28 16.81 25.55 19.88
N MET A 29 17.84 24.70 19.84
CA MET A 29 19.16 25.01 20.40
C MET A 29 19.84 26.17 19.67
N GLY A 30 19.80 26.17 18.33
CA GLY A 30 20.36 27.27 17.53
C GLY A 30 19.63 28.60 17.77
N LEU A 31 18.30 28.57 17.94
CA LEU A 31 17.52 29.75 18.33
C LEU A 31 17.89 30.26 19.72
N ALA A 32 18.07 29.37 20.70
CA ALA A 32 18.47 29.76 22.05
C ALA A 32 19.80 30.54 22.05
N VAL A 33 20.80 30.04 21.29
CA VAL A 33 22.11 30.69 21.14
C VAL A 33 22.02 32.04 20.43
N VAL A 34 21.17 32.19 19.40
CA VAL A 34 21.00 33.46 18.68
C VAL A 34 20.33 34.52 19.55
N PHE A 35 19.30 34.14 20.30
CA PHE A 35 18.50 35.07 21.11
C PHE A 35 19.04 35.30 22.53
N ASN A 36 20.15 34.66 22.92
CA ASN A 36 20.77 34.78 24.24
C ASN A 36 19.74 34.55 25.36
N TYR A 37 18.96 33.47 25.23
CA TYR A 37 17.93 33.13 26.20
C TYR A 37 18.59 32.51 27.44
N LYS A 38 18.64 33.30 28.52
CA LYS A 38 19.22 33.01 29.85
C LYS A 38 18.79 31.69 30.55
N TYR A 39 17.97 30.84 29.93
CA TYR A 39 17.39 29.64 30.53
C TYR A 39 18.18 28.34 30.24
N LEU A 40 19.32 28.41 29.52
CA LEU A 40 20.11 27.25 29.07
C LEU A 40 21.60 27.32 29.48
N ASP A 41 21.88 27.79 30.70
CA ASP A 41 23.23 28.08 31.24
C ASP A 41 24.26 26.95 31.01
N SER A 42 23.92 25.67 31.25
CA SER A 42 24.92 24.58 31.19
C SER A 42 25.33 24.16 29.77
N PHE A 43 24.47 24.34 28.76
CA PHE A 43 24.78 23.98 27.37
C PHE A 43 25.38 25.15 26.58
N GLU A 44 24.95 26.37 26.88
CA GLU A 44 25.60 27.57 26.36
C GLU A 44 27.06 27.61 26.81
N GLU A 45 27.36 27.33 28.07
CA GLU A 45 28.74 27.37 28.60
C GLU A 45 29.69 26.40 27.88
N LEU A 46 29.24 25.21 27.47
CA LEU A 46 30.04 24.26 26.68
C LEU A 46 30.35 24.79 25.27
N LEU A 47 29.36 25.39 24.61
CA LEU A 47 29.54 25.99 23.29
C LEU A 47 30.40 27.26 23.36
N PHE A 48 30.21 28.09 24.39
CA PHE A 48 31.04 29.24 24.68
C PHE A 48 32.48 28.83 24.97
N TYR A 49 32.71 27.76 25.74
CA TYR A 49 34.05 27.24 26.01
C TYR A 49 34.72 26.70 24.73
N ALA A 50 33.98 25.95 23.90
CA ALA A 50 34.49 25.45 22.62
C ALA A 50 34.83 26.59 21.64
N ALA A 51 33.94 27.58 21.51
CA ALA A 51 34.16 28.76 20.67
C ALA A 51 35.29 29.66 21.20
N TYR A 52 35.39 29.82 22.52
CA TYR A 52 36.47 30.56 23.19
C TYR A 52 37.83 29.91 22.95
N THR A 53 37.91 28.58 23.04
CA THR A 53 39.15 27.82 22.79
C THR A 53 39.62 27.95 21.34
N MET A 54 38.69 28.10 20.38
CA MET A 54 39.02 28.28 18.96
C MET A 54 39.31 29.74 18.55
N THR A 55 38.68 30.73 19.18
CA THR A 55 38.66 32.12 18.67
C THR A 55 39.33 33.13 19.61
N GLY A 56 39.52 32.81 20.89
CA GLY A 56 40.26 33.62 21.87
C GLY A 56 39.58 34.94 22.31
N THR A 57 38.45 35.32 21.71
CA THR A 57 37.70 36.54 22.04
C THR A 57 36.20 36.25 22.20
N TYR A 58 35.56 36.88 23.19
CA TYR A 58 34.11 36.83 23.38
C TYR A 58 33.41 37.77 22.41
N ASP A 59 33.09 37.27 21.21
CA ASP A 59 32.40 38.07 20.20
C ASP A 59 31.00 37.50 19.93
N TYR A 60 29.97 38.30 20.21
CA TYR A 60 28.56 37.94 20.00
C TYR A 60 28.26 37.68 18.52
N THR A 61 29.03 38.28 17.62
CA THR A 61 28.90 38.04 16.17
C THR A 61 29.21 36.59 15.80
N VAL A 62 30.22 35.99 16.43
CA VAL A 62 30.65 34.62 16.17
C VAL A 62 29.61 33.62 16.66
N THR A 63 29.05 33.82 17.86
CA THR A 63 28.01 32.93 18.40
C THR A 63 26.71 33.02 17.62
N ALA A 64 26.33 34.20 17.15
CA ALA A 64 25.17 34.39 16.27
C ALA A 64 25.35 33.67 14.92
N ILE A 65 26.55 33.68 14.33
CA ILE A 65 26.86 32.95 13.08
C ILE A 65 26.76 31.44 13.32
N VAL A 66 27.36 30.92 14.39
CA VAL A 66 27.30 29.49 14.73
C VAL A 66 25.86 29.04 14.98
N GLY A 67 25.10 29.81 15.76
CA GLY A 67 23.68 29.54 16.01
C GLY A 67 22.85 29.52 14.72
N SER A 68 23.11 30.46 13.82
CA SER A 68 22.45 30.52 12.50
C SER A 68 22.75 29.28 11.64
N ILE A 69 24.00 28.79 11.64
CA ILE A 69 24.37 27.56 10.93
C ILE A 69 23.64 26.35 11.52
N VAL A 70 23.57 26.25 12.85
CA VAL A 70 22.87 25.16 13.54
C VAL A 70 21.37 25.17 13.21
N ILE A 71 20.74 26.35 13.14
CA ILE A 71 19.35 26.51 12.69
C ILE A 71 19.17 25.98 11.27
N VAL A 72 20.01 26.40 10.33
CA VAL A 72 19.92 25.97 8.93
C VAL A 72 20.07 24.45 8.81
N CYS A 73 21.05 23.86 9.51
CA CYS A 73 21.23 22.41 9.57
C CYS A 73 20.01 21.69 10.15
N GLY A 74 19.45 22.21 11.26
CA GLY A 74 18.25 21.67 11.89
C GLY A 74 17.05 21.67 10.94
N VAL A 75 16.82 22.78 10.24
CA VAL A 75 15.76 22.93 9.25
C VAL A 75 15.95 21.97 8.07
N LEU A 76 17.17 21.81 7.55
CA LEU A 76 17.45 20.85 6.47
C LEU A 76 17.13 19.41 6.89
N ILE A 77 17.53 19.01 8.10
CA ILE A 77 17.23 17.68 8.65
C ILE A 77 15.70 17.49 8.78
N MET A 78 14.98 18.51 9.25
CA MET A 78 13.52 18.47 9.35
C MET A 78 12.87 18.30 7.98
N LEU A 79 13.29 19.05 6.96
CA LEU A 79 12.73 18.95 5.60
C LEU A 79 12.95 17.56 4.99
N LEU A 80 14.15 16.98 5.18
CA LEU A 80 14.45 15.62 4.76
C LEU A 80 13.55 14.60 5.50
N ALA A 81 13.45 14.73 6.83
CA ALA A 81 12.62 13.84 7.64
C ALA A 81 11.13 13.92 7.23
N THR A 82 10.59 15.11 6.98
CA THR A 82 9.21 15.30 6.50
C THR A 82 8.98 14.64 5.14
N ARG A 83 9.90 14.81 4.19
CA ARG A 83 9.80 14.12 2.88
C ARG A 83 9.77 12.60 3.03
N MET A 84 10.57 12.06 3.94
CA MET A 84 10.64 10.61 4.15
C MET A 84 9.43 10.07 4.91
N ILE A 85 8.86 10.85 5.83
CA ILE A 85 7.57 10.56 6.47
C ILE A 85 6.46 10.45 5.42
N ILE A 86 6.34 11.45 4.54
CA ILE A 86 5.32 11.46 3.47
C ILE A 86 5.47 10.22 2.57
N ARG A 87 6.70 9.90 2.15
CA ARG A 87 6.96 8.70 1.34
C ARG A 87 6.54 7.41 2.05
N SER A 88 6.83 7.30 3.35
CA SER A 88 6.46 6.14 4.17
C SER A 88 4.93 5.98 4.32
N LEU A 89 4.20 7.09 4.29
CA LEU A 89 2.73 7.09 4.34
C LEU A 89 2.10 6.71 3.01
N ILE A 90 2.56 7.31 1.91
CA ILE A 90 2.02 7.05 0.57
C ILE A 90 2.12 5.56 0.22
N THR A 91 3.24 4.90 0.56
CA THR A 91 3.42 3.47 0.29
C THR A 91 2.44 2.57 1.05
N VAL A 92 1.86 3.06 2.15
CA VAL A 92 0.89 2.31 2.96
C VAL A 92 -0.54 2.65 2.57
N LEU A 93 -0.81 3.93 2.26
CA LEU A 93 -2.14 4.45 1.97
C LEU A 93 -2.58 4.21 0.52
N VAL A 94 -1.63 4.19 -0.41
CA VAL A 94 -1.87 3.89 -1.82
C VAL A 94 -1.26 2.52 -2.13
N PRO A 95 -1.89 1.41 -1.68
CA PRO A 95 -1.60 0.12 -2.30
C PRO A 95 -2.07 0.24 -3.75
N ASP A 96 -1.20 -0.12 -4.70
CA ASP A 96 -1.44 -0.07 -6.14
C ASP A 96 -2.57 -1.03 -6.56
N LYS A 97 -3.80 -0.68 -6.20
CA LYS A 97 -5.05 -1.35 -6.58
C LYS A 97 -5.54 -0.87 -7.94
N SER A 98 -5.00 0.25 -8.44
CA SER A 98 -5.26 0.80 -9.76
C SER A 98 -4.89 -0.18 -10.87
N GLY A 99 -3.71 -0.80 -10.80
CA GLY A 99 -3.28 -1.80 -11.79
C GLY A 99 -4.30 -2.94 -11.93
N ARG A 100 -4.69 -3.57 -10.81
CA ARG A 100 -5.62 -4.71 -10.84
C ARG A 100 -7.00 -4.38 -11.42
N LEU A 101 -7.54 -3.19 -11.16
CA LEU A 101 -8.85 -2.80 -11.71
C LEU A 101 -8.76 -2.56 -13.22
N VAL A 102 -7.70 -1.91 -13.69
CA VAL A 102 -7.45 -1.70 -15.12
C VAL A 102 -7.24 -3.03 -15.82
N ASP A 103 -6.47 -3.93 -15.23
CA ASP A 103 -6.22 -5.28 -15.76
C ASP A 103 -7.52 -6.09 -15.86
N MET A 104 -8.36 -6.08 -14.81
CA MET A 104 -9.66 -6.76 -14.85
C MET A 104 -10.60 -6.17 -15.92
N ILE A 105 -10.65 -4.85 -16.08
CA ILE A 105 -11.46 -4.20 -17.12
C ILE A 105 -10.94 -4.53 -18.52
N TYR A 106 -9.62 -4.59 -18.68
CA TYR A 106 -8.99 -4.95 -19.94
C TYR A 106 -9.26 -6.41 -20.31
N GLU A 107 -9.09 -7.34 -19.36
CA GLU A 107 -9.44 -8.75 -19.54
C GLU A 107 -10.93 -8.92 -19.90
N HIS A 108 -11.83 -8.24 -19.20
CA HIS A 108 -13.27 -8.31 -19.51
C HIS A 108 -13.55 -7.89 -20.95
N ARG A 109 -13.05 -6.72 -21.36
CA ARG A 109 -13.24 -6.21 -22.72
C ARG A 109 -12.59 -7.09 -23.79
N ARG A 110 -11.47 -7.73 -23.46
CA ARG A 110 -10.78 -8.66 -24.37
C ARG A 110 -11.61 -9.94 -24.55
N LEU A 111 -12.10 -10.53 -23.47
CA LEU A 111 -12.90 -11.77 -23.53
C LEU A 111 -14.28 -11.56 -24.15
N ASP A 112 -14.89 -10.38 -23.97
CA ASP A 112 -16.16 -9.99 -24.63
C ASP A 112 -16.02 -9.89 -26.16
N LYS A 113 -14.83 -9.52 -26.65
CA LYS A 113 -14.50 -9.52 -28.09
C LYS A 113 -14.00 -10.88 -28.60
N GLY A 114 -14.03 -11.90 -27.75
CA GLY A 114 -13.63 -13.26 -28.09
C GLY A 114 -14.56 -13.90 -29.13
N PRO A 115 -14.13 -15.01 -29.77
CA PRO A 115 -14.97 -15.73 -30.73
C PRO A 115 -16.25 -16.26 -30.07
N ASN A 116 -17.33 -16.31 -30.84
CA ASN A 116 -18.57 -16.99 -30.47
C ASN A 116 -18.37 -18.49 -30.62
N ILE A 117 -18.48 -19.25 -29.53
CA ILE A 117 -18.27 -20.69 -29.52
C ILE A 117 -19.54 -21.38 -29.03
N THR A 118 -20.06 -22.30 -29.84
CA THR A 118 -21.15 -23.20 -29.43
C THR A 118 -20.57 -24.59 -29.17
N VAL A 119 -20.83 -25.13 -27.99
CA VAL A 119 -20.40 -26.49 -27.63
C VAL A 119 -21.62 -27.35 -27.38
N VAL A 120 -21.62 -28.54 -27.95
CA VAL A 120 -22.71 -29.50 -27.85
C VAL A 120 -22.19 -30.76 -27.16
N GLY A 121 -22.88 -31.25 -26.14
CA GLY A 121 -22.45 -32.46 -25.43
C GLY A 121 -23.24 -32.74 -24.15
N GLY A 122 -22.59 -33.43 -23.21
CA GLY A 122 -23.15 -33.81 -21.91
C GLY A 122 -22.08 -34.24 -20.93
N GLY A 123 -22.52 -34.71 -19.77
CA GLY A 123 -21.67 -35.23 -18.71
C GLY A 123 -20.68 -34.24 -18.11
N THR A 124 -19.66 -34.80 -17.46
CA THR A 124 -18.59 -34.05 -16.79
C THR A 124 -17.53 -33.50 -17.74
N GLY A 125 -17.35 -34.12 -18.91
CA GLY A 125 -16.38 -33.64 -19.91
C GLY A 125 -16.74 -32.25 -20.44
N LEU A 126 -18.03 -32.01 -20.68
CA LEU A 126 -18.51 -30.72 -21.15
C LEU A 126 -18.31 -29.61 -20.10
N SER A 127 -18.60 -29.87 -18.82
CA SER A 127 -18.41 -28.86 -17.77
C SER A 127 -16.94 -28.48 -17.58
N VAL A 128 -16.02 -29.45 -17.65
CA VAL A 128 -14.57 -29.20 -17.59
C VAL A 128 -14.11 -28.36 -18.78
N LEU A 129 -14.59 -28.66 -19.99
CA LEU A 129 -14.27 -27.89 -21.19
C LEU A 129 -14.79 -26.45 -21.09
N LEU A 130 -16.06 -26.26 -20.68
CA LEU A 130 -16.67 -24.94 -20.48
C LEU A 130 -15.89 -24.11 -19.46
N ARG A 131 -15.40 -24.73 -18.38
CA ARG A 131 -14.58 -24.05 -17.37
C ARG A 131 -13.26 -23.54 -17.95
N GLY A 132 -12.59 -24.32 -18.78
CA GLY A 132 -11.38 -23.89 -19.47
C GLY A 132 -11.64 -22.82 -20.52
N MET A 133 -12.75 -22.92 -21.26
CA MET A 133 -13.08 -21.95 -22.31
C MET A 133 -13.43 -20.55 -21.78
N LYS A 134 -13.97 -20.44 -20.57
CA LYS A 134 -14.25 -19.14 -19.91
C LYS A 134 -13.00 -18.26 -19.75
N GLU A 135 -11.80 -18.85 -19.78
CA GLU A 135 -10.50 -18.15 -19.77
C GLU A 135 -10.12 -17.56 -21.15
N VAL A 136 -10.79 -17.99 -22.22
CA VAL A 136 -10.46 -17.61 -23.61
C VAL A 136 -11.52 -16.70 -24.22
N THR A 137 -12.80 -16.94 -23.94
CA THR A 137 -13.92 -16.14 -24.46
C THR A 137 -15.10 -16.15 -23.50
N ARG A 138 -15.86 -15.04 -23.47
CA ARG A 138 -17.14 -14.97 -22.73
C ARG A 138 -18.35 -15.31 -23.60
N ASN A 139 -18.15 -15.46 -24.91
CA ASN A 139 -19.22 -15.71 -25.86
C ASN A 139 -19.42 -17.22 -26.08
N VAL A 140 -19.72 -17.94 -25.00
CA VAL A 140 -19.89 -19.40 -25.02
C VAL A 140 -21.37 -19.76 -24.90
N THR A 141 -21.87 -20.55 -25.85
CA THR A 141 -23.20 -21.20 -25.78
C THR A 141 -23.01 -22.70 -25.58
N ALA A 142 -23.65 -23.26 -24.56
CA ALA A 142 -23.63 -24.70 -24.30
C ALA A 142 -24.99 -25.32 -24.62
N VAL A 143 -25.00 -26.31 -25.51
CA VAL A 143 -26.16 -27.17 -25.80
C VAL A 143 -25.93 -28.49 -25.09
N VAL A 144 -26.71 -28.73 -24.04
CA VAL A 144 -26.50 -29.86 -23.13
C VAL A 144 -27.58 -30.92 -23.38
N THR A 145 -27.15 -32.17 -23.51
CA THR A 145 -28.06 -33.32 -23.59
C THR A 145 -28.84 -33.49 -22.28
N VAL A 146 -30.12 -33.79 -22.40
CA VAL A 146 -31.03 -34.08 -21.29
C VAL A 146 -31.62 -35.49 -21.42
N ALA A 147 -30.85 -36.40 -22.02
CA ALA A 147 -31.25 -37.78 -22.24
C ALA A 147 -30.87 -38.72 -21.08
N ASP A 148 -30.15 -38.23 -20.07
CA ASP A 148 -29.68 -39.03 -18.94
C ASP A 148 -30.85 -39.65 -18.17
N ASP A 149 -30.80 -40.96 -17.98
CA ASP A 149 -31.78 -41.76 -17.25
C ASP A 149 -31.16 -42.41 -15.99
N GLY A 150 -29.89 -42.14 -15.72
CA GLY A 150 -29.15 -42.72 -14.61
C GLY A 150 -29.13 -41.90 -13.32
N GLY A 151 -28.81 -42.58 -12.21
CA GLY A 151 -28.42 -41.94 -10.95
C GLY A 151 -29.50 -41.08 -10.27
N SER A 152 -29.08 -39.94 -9.71
CA SER A 152 -30.01 -39.03 -9.02
C SER A 152 -30.91 -38.26 -10.00
N SER A 153 -30.40 -37.94 -11.19
CA SER A 153 -31.16 -37.27 -12.25
C SER A 153 -32.29 -38.17 -12.77
N GLY A 154 -32.01 -39.47 -12.97
CA GLY A 154 -33.00 -40.46 -13.39
C GLY A 154 -34.14 -40.62 -12.38
N ARG A 155 -33.82 -40.74 -11.08
CA ARG A 155 -34.85 -40.81 -10.02
C ARG A 155 -35.75 -39.58 -9.99
N LEU A 156 -35.16 -38.38 -10.10
CA LEU A 156 -35.93 -37.13 -10.13
C LEU A 156 -36.85 -37.06 -11.36
N ARG A 157 -36.38 -37.56 -12.51
CA ARG A 157 -37.19 -37.65 -13.72
C ARG A 157 -38.38 -38.60 -13.54
N GLU A 158 -38.18 -39.76 -12.91
CA GLU A 158 -39.25 -40.74 -12.64
C GLU A 158 -40.26 -40.23 -11.61
N GLU A 159 -39.79 -39.65 -10.50
CA GLU A 159 -40.65 -39.19 -9.40
C GLU A 159 -41.44 -37.93 -9.75
N PHE A 160 -40.84 -36.99 -10.49
CA PHE A 160 -41.40 -35.66 -10.72
C PHE A 160 -41.79 -35.39 -12.18
N ASN A 161 -41.57 -36.34 -13.10
CA ASN A 161 -41.82 -36.19 -14.54
C ASN A 161 -41.17 -34.92 -15.14
N VAL A 162 -39.95 -34.60 -14.69
CA VAL A 162 -39.15 -33.46 -15.13
C VAL A 162 -37.99 -33.89 -16.02
N ILE A 163 -37.42 -32.95 -16.78
CA ILE A 163 -36.17 -33.21 -17.51
C ILE A 163 -35.02 -33.53 -16.52
N PRO A 164 -34.12 -34.46 -16.84
CA PRO A 164 -33.03 -34.85 -15.95
C PRO A 164 -32.06 -33.66 -15.79
N PRO A 165 -31.88 -33.13 -14.57
CA PRO A 165 -31.19 -31.85 -14.37
C PRO A 165 -29.66 -31.99 -14.26
N GLY A 166 -29.11 -33.20 -14.18
CA GLY A 166 -27.72 -33.46 -13.79
C GLY A 166 -26.68 -32.76 -14.66
N ASP A 167 -26.70 -33.05 -15.95
CA ASP A 167 -25.71 -32.51 -16.90
C ASP A 167 -25.83 -30.99 -17.06
N LEU A 168 -27.07 -30.49 -17.08
CA LEU A 168 -27.36 -29.06 -17.14
C LEU A 168 -26.82 -28.35 -15.89
N ARG A 169 -27.06 -28.92 -14.70
CA ARG A 169 -26.52 -28.41 -13.44
C ARG A 169 -25.00 -28.36 -13.47
N ASN A 170 -24.34 -29.43 -13.91
CA ASN A 170 -22.88 -29.49 -13.95
C ASN A 170 -22.27 -28.43 -14.89
N CYS A 171 -22.97 -28.02 -15.94
CA CYS A 171 -22.51 -26.96 -16.85
C CYS A 171 -22.74 -25.53 -16.31
N LEU A 172 -23.67 -25.35 -15.36
CA LEU A 172 -23.96 -24.05 -14.73
C LEU A 172 -22.99 -23.69 -13.59
N VAL A 173 -22.45 -24.70 -12.91
CA VAL A 173 -21.46 -24.56 -11.82
C VAL A 173 -20.09 -24.17 -12.38
#